data_AF-A0A5X8L187-F1
#
_entry.id   AF-A0A5X8L187-F1
#
_cell.length_a   1.000
_cell.length_b   1.000
_cell.length_c   1.000
_cell.angle_alpha   90.00
_cell.angle_beta   90.00
_cell.angle_gamma   90.00
#
_symmetry.space_group_name_H-M   'P 1'
#
loop_
_entity.id
_entity.type
_entity.pdbx_description
1 polymer ?
#
loop_
_entity_poly.entity_id
_entity_poly.type
_entity_poly.pdbx_seq_one_letter_code
_entity_poly.pdbx_strand_id
1 'polypeptide(L)'
;MTIAITDVVLRDAHQSLFATRLRLDDMLPIAAQLDDVGYGSLECWGGATFDACIRFLGEDPWLRLRELKKAMPKTSLQMLLRGQNLLGYRHYADDVVERFVERAVKNGMDVFRVFDAMNDPRNMKAALQAVRSHGAHAQGTLSYTTSPAHTLQTWLDLTEQLLETGVDSIAIKDMSGILTPMAAYELVSEIKKRFEVRLHLHC
;
A
#
# COMPACT_ATOMS: atom_id res chain seq x y z
N MET A 1 22.76 6.19 -7.09
CA MET A 1 21.30 6.03 -6.96
C MET A 1 21.05 5.40 -5.60
N THR A 2 20.33 6.06 -4.71
CA THR A 2 20.09 5.57 -3.34
C THR A 2 18.78 4.78 -3.32
N ILE A 3 18.76 3.60 -2.68
CA ILE A 3 17.55 2.79 -2.53
C ILE A 3 16.78 3.32 -1.32
N ALA A 4 15.53 3.71 -1.53
CA ALA A 4 14.63 4.09 -0.44
C ALA A 4 14.01 2.84 0.19
N ILE A 5 13.99 2.78 1.52
CA ILE A 5 13.40 1.68 2.29
C ILE A 5 12.04 2.11 2.84
N THR A 6 11.05 1.21 2.81
CA THR A 6 9.79 1.37 3.52
C THR A 6 9.71 0.32 4.60
N ASP A 7 9.58 0.74 5.85
CA ASP A 7 9.39 -0.18 6.96
C ASP A 7 7.91 -0.50 7.14
N VAL A 8 7.62 -1.75 7.50
CA VAL A 8 6.26 -2.29 7.62
C VAL A 8 5.95 -2.73 9.06
N VAL A 9 6.81 -2.39 10.04
CA VAL A 9 6.67 -2.81 11.43
C VAL A 9 5.33 -2.42 12.05
N LEU A 10 4.77 -1.27 11.66
CA LEU A 10 3.52 -0.74 12.20
C LEU A 10 2.25 -1.28 11.51
N ARG A 11 2.39 -2.11 10.47
CA ARG A 11 1.26 -2.70 9.73
C ARG A 11 1.49 -4.17 9.39
N ASP A 12 2.27 -4.48 8.35
CA ASP A 12 2.34 -5.85 7.83
C ASP A 12 3.10 -6.82 8.76
N ALA A 13 4.09 -6.33 9.50
CA ALA A 13 4.88 -7.20 10.38
C ALA A 13 4.01 -7.85 11.45
N HIS A 14 3.27 -7.04 12.23
CA HIS A 14 2.39 -7.58 13.28
C HIS A 14 1.14 -8.26 12.72
N GLN A 15 0.66 -7.81 11.55
CA GLN A 15 -0.41 -8.51 10.83
C GLN A 15 0.01 -9.94 10.45
N SER A 16 1.24 -10.12 9.98
CA SER A 16 1.75 -11.41 9.51
C SER A 16 2.23 -12.31 10.65
N LEU A 17 2.78 -11.74 11.73
CA LEU A 17 3.46 -12.50 12.78
C LEU A 17 2.59 -12.77 14.01
N PHE A 18 1.68 -11.87 14.37
CA PHE A 18 0.86 -12.00 15.57
C PHE A 18 -0.54 -11.40 15.41
N ALA A 19 -1.18 -11.74 14.28
CA ALA A 19 -2.61 -11.57 14.02
C ALA A 19 -3.16 -10.14 14.21
N THR A 20 -2.33 -9.15 13.86
CA THR A 20 -2.72 -7.73 13.83
C THR A 20 -3.06 -7.16 15.21
N ARG A 21 -2.43 -7.66 16.28
CA ARG A 21 -2.78 -7.33 17.66
C ARG A 21 -1.91 -6.25 18.31
N LEU A 22 -1.04 -5.58 17.56
CA LEU A 22 -0.23 -4.48 18.09
C LEU A 22 -1.13 -3.29 18.45
N ARG A 23 -1.08 -2.86 19.71
CA ARG A 23 -1.85 -1.71 20.23
C ARG A 23 -1.16 -0.41 19.89
N LEU A 24 -1.94 0.67 19.80
CA LEU A 24 -1.39 2.01 19.58
C LEU A 24 -0.40 2.42 20.68
N ASP A 25 -0.70 2.08 21.94
CA ASP A 25 0.14 2.40 23.10
C ASP A 25 1.54 1.74 23.05
N ASP A 26 1.66 0.61 22.35
CA ASP A 26 2.95 -0.06 22.11
C ASP A 26 3.69 0.52 20.89
N MET A 27 3.00 1.20 19.99
CA MET A 27 3.59 1.84 18.81
C MET A 27 4.16 3.23 19.12
N LEU A 28 3.43 4.05 19.89
CA LEU A 28 3.75 5.46 20.10
C LEU A 28 5.12 5.71 20.78
N PRO A 29 5.58 4.92 21.77
CA PRO A 29 6.86 5.17 22.43
C PRO A 29 8.09 5.16 21.51
N ILE A 30 8.02 4.44 20.39
CA ILE A 30 9.13 4.33 19.42
C ILE A 30 8.93 5.21 18.17
N ALA A 31 7.75 5.80 18.00
CA ALA A 31 7.36 6.51 16.77
C ALA A 31 8.34 7.64 16.38
N ALA A 32 8.78 8.46 17.34
CA ALA A 32 9.72 9.55 17.06
C ALA A 32 11.08 9.04 16.54
N GLN A 33 11.56 7.89 17.04
CA GLN A 33 12.82 7.30 16.56
C GLN A 33 12.65 6.73 15.15
N LEU A 34 11.50 6.09 14.86
CA LEU A 34 11.18 5.63 13.49
C LEU A 34 11.14 6.81 12.50
N ASP A 35 10.61 7.95 12.92
CA ASP A 35 10.52 9.17 12.10
C ASP A 35 11.90 9.78 11.76
N ASP A 36 12.92 9.50 12.58
CA ASP A 36 14.29 10.02 12.42
C ASP A 36 15.21 9.12 11.59
N VAL A 37 14.79 7.88 11.25
CA VAL A 37 15.63 6.93 10.50
C VAL A 37 15.89 7.39 9.06
N GLY A 38 14.94 8.12 8.46
CA GLY A 38 15.01 8.51 7.04
C GLY A 38 14.43 7.47 6.09
N TYR A 39 13.38 6.76 6.51
CA TYR A 39 12.62 5.86 5.64
C TYR A 39 11.94 6.65 4.49
N GLY A 40 11.81 6.00 3.33
CA GLY A 40 11.03 6.54 2.22
C GLY A 40 9.53 6.60 2.51
N SER A 41 9.03 5.68 3.34
CA SER A 41 7.71 5.75 3.97
C SER A 41 7.62 4.76 5.15
N LEU A 42 6.63 4.94 6.01
CA LEU A 42 6.29 4.01 7.10
C LEU A 42 4.88 3.44 6.87
N GLU A 43 4.79 2.14 6.63
CA GLU A 43 3.50 1.49 6.45
C GLU A 43 2.85 1.23 7.81
N CYS A 44 1.75 1.93 8.09
CA CYS A 44 1.19 2.01 9.45
C CYS A 44 -0.35 1.93 9.50
N TRP A 45 -1.02 1.77 8.35
CA TRP A 45 -2.47 1.74 8.29
C TRP A 45 -3.00 0.90 7.12
N GLY A 46 -4.30 0.64 7.10
CA GLY A 46 -4.92 -0.22 6.08
C GLY A 46 -4.67 -1.71 6.32
N GLY A 47 -4.85 -2.52 5.28
CA GLY A 47 -4.88 -3.98 5.43
C GLY A 47 -5.92 -4.44 6.47
N ALA A 48 -5.54 -5.35 7.36
CA ALA A 48 -6.42 -5.86 8.41
C ALA A 48 -6.48 -4.97 9.66
N THR A 49 -5.67 -3.91 9.75
CA THR A 49 -5.56 -3.08 10.97
C THR A 49 -6.88 -2.39 11.31
N PHE A 50 -7.66 -1.98 10.29
CA PHE A 50 -8.94 -1.31 10.51
C PHE A 50 -9.96 -2.24 11.19
N ASP A 51 -10.10 -3.48 10.71
CA ASP A 51 -10.95 -4.50 11.36
C ASP A 51 -10.41 -4.84 12.76
N ALA A 52 -9.10 -5.03 12.92
CA ALA A 52 -8.52 -5.39 14.20
C ALA A 52 -8.73 -4.32 15.28
N CYS A 53 -8.59 -3.04 14.93
CA CYS A 53 -8.85 -1.91 15.82
C CYS A 53 -10.26 -2.00 16.42
N ILE A 54 -11.28 -2.09 15.57
CA ILE A 54 -12.68 -2.05 16.00
C ILE A 54 -13.16 -3.37 16.60
N ARG A 55 -12.61 -4.51 16.18
CA ARG A 55 -13.09 -5.84 16.56
C ARG A 55 -12.40 -6.37 17.82
N PHE A 56 -11.10 -6.12 17.98
CA PHE A 56 -10.28 -6.80 18.99
C PHE A 56 -9.59 -5.86 19.97
N LEU A 57 -9.24 -4.65 19.54
CA LEU A 57 -8.42 -3.75 20.35
C LEU A 57 -9.24 -2.70 21.12
N GLY A 58 -10.47 -2.44 20.68
CA GLY A 58 -11.30 -1.37 21.23
C GLY A 58 -10.78 0.02 20.85
N GLU A 59 -10.15 0.14 19.68
CA GLU A 59 -9.54 1.36 19.18
C GLU A 59 -10.31 1.93 17.99
N ASP A 60 -10.39 3.26 17.89
CA ASP A 60 -10.80 3.94 16.67
C ASP A 60 -9.62 3.96 15.67
N PRO A 61 -9.73 3.29 14.50
CA PRO A 61 -8.66 3.29 13.51
C PRO A 61 -8.32 4.69 12.98
N TRP A 62 -9.28 5.61 12.95
CA TRP A 62 -9.02 7.00 12.54
C TRP A 62 -8.22 7.77 13.60
N LEU A 63 -8.46 7.49 14.89
CA LEU A 63 -7.64 8.04 15.97
C LEU A 63 -6.21 7.53 15.89
N ARG A 64 -6.03 6.22 15.65
CA ARG A 64 -4.71 5.62 15.42
C ARG A 64 -3.93 6.34 14.31
N LEU A 65 -4.56 6.62 13.17
CA LEU A 65 -3.92 7.37 12.09
C LEU A 65 -3.49 8.78 12.54
N ARG A 66 -4.37 9.52 13.21
CA ARG A 66 -4.06 10.88 13.68
C ARG A 66 -2.91 10.91 14.70
N GLU A 67 -2.90 10.00 15.67
CA GLU A 67 -1.84 9.94 16.68
C GLU A 67 -0.50 9.52 16.05
N LEU A 68 -0.51 8.57 15.11
CA LEU A 68 0.71 8.21 14.36
C LEU A 68 1.22 9.36 13.50
N LYS A 69 0.35 10.09 12.79
CA LYS A 69 0.76 11.27 12.02
C LYS A 69 1.34 12.37 12.90
N LYS A 70 0.75 12.58 14.08
CA LYS A 70 1.25 13.54 15.06
C LYS A 70 2.61 13.12 15.60
N ALA A 71 2.83 11.83 15.84
CA ALA A 71 4.08 11.30 16.39
C ALA A 71 5.20 11.16 15.34
N MET A 72 4.85 11.05 14.05
CA MET A 72 5.78 10.89 12.93
C MET A 72 5.51 11.95 11.83
N PRO A 73 5.79 13.24 12.09
CA PRO A 73 5.48 14.32 11.16
C PRO A 73 6.40 14.38 9.92
N LYS A 74 7.61 13.80 9.96
CA LYS A 74 8.61 13.94 8.89
C LYS A 74 8.45 12.90 7.78
N THR A 75 8.13 11.67 8.16
CA THR A 75 8.07 10.51 7.27
C THR A 75 6.69 10.36 6.65
N SER A 76 6.65 10.06 5.36
CA SER A 76 5.38 9.76 4.67
C SER A 76 4.73 8.51 5.24
N LEU A 77 3.47 8.62 5.65
CA LEU A 77 2.68 7.47 6.10
C LEU A 77 2.12 6.71 4.89
N GLN A 78 2.31 5.39 4.88
CA GLN A 78 1.81 4.51 3.84
C GLN A 78 0.69 3.59 4.35
N MET A 79 -0.29 3.32 3.50
CA MET A 79 -1.31 2.29 3.74
C MET A 79 -1.46 1.30 2.59
N LEU A 80 -2.01 0.14 2.91
CA LEU A 80 -2.51 -0.85 1.94
C LEU A 80 -4.03 -0.71 1.79
N LEU A 81 -4.51 -0.45 0.57
CA LEU A 81 -5.93 -0.29 0.23
C LEU A 81 -6.34 -1.26 -0.88
N ARG A 82 -7.41 -2.02 -0.68
CA ARG A 82 -7.88 -3.01 -1.67
C ARG A 82 -8.88 -2.38 -2.65
N GLY A 83 -8.42 -1.45 -3.50
CA GLY A 83 -9.22 -0.87 -4.59
C GLY A 83 -10.67 -0.55 -4.20
N GLN A 84 -11.62 -1.04 -5.00
CA GLN A 84 -13.06 -0.88 -4.80
C GLN A 84 -13.59 -1.52 -3.52
N ASN A 85 -12.86 -2.47 -2.92
CA ASN A 85 -13.21 -3.07 -1.64
C ASN A 85 -12.82 -2.20 -0.44
N LEU A 86 -11.96 -1.20 -0.64
CA LEU A 86 -11.36 -0.41 0.44
C LEU A 86 -10.69 -1.30 1.49
N LEU A 87 -11.20 -1.28 2.71
CA LEU A 87 -10.82 -2.14 3.84
C LEU A 87 -12.00 -3.03 4.29
N GLY A 88 -13.02 -3.18 3.43
CA GLY A 88 -14.22 -3.96 3.69
C GLY A 88 -14.28 -5.26 2.90
N TYR A 89 -15.44 -5.92 2.94
CA TYR A 89 -15.62 -7.29 2.45
C TYR A 89 -16.32 -7.40 1.08
N ARG A 90 -16.63 -6.27 0.44
CA ARG A 90 -17.33 -6.21 -0.86
C ARG A 90 -16.92 -4.96 -1.63
N HIS A 91 -17.30 -4.85 -2.90
CA HIS A 91 -17.16 -3.60 -3.63
C HIS A 91 -18.10 -2.54 -3.04
N TYR A 92 -17.62 -1.30 -2.99
CA TYR A 92 -18.39 -0.12 -2.62
C TYR A 92 -18.64 0.75 -3.86
N ALA A 93 -19.62 1.65 -3.76
CA ALA A 93 -19.85 2.65 -4.80
C ALA A 93 -18.71 3.69 -4.79
N ASP A 94 -18.49 4.34 -5.93
CA ASP A 94 -17.35 5.25 -6.14
C ASP A 94 -17.36 6.43 -5.15
N ASP A 95 -18.54 6.92 -4.74
CA ASP A 95 -18.70 7.99 -3.76
C ASP A 95 -18.18 7.60 -2.37
N VAL A 96 -18.35 6.33 -1.97
CA VAL A 96 -17.77 5.79 -0.73
C VAL A 96 -16.25 5.66 -0.85
N VAL A 97 -15.75 5.25 -2.02
CA VAL A 97 -14.32 5.15 -2.29
C VAL A 97 -13.65 6.52 -2.20
N GLU A 98 -14.20 7.50 -2.89
CA GLU A 98 -13.73 8.89 -2.86
C GLU A 98 -13.76 9.45 -1.44
N ARG A 99 -14.88 9.26 -0.72
CA ARG A 99 -15.01 9.74 0.67
C ARG A 99 -13.99 9.08 1.60
N PHE A 100 -13.73 7.79 1.45
CA PHE A 100 -12.76 7.09 2.28
C PHE A 100 -11.36 7.66 2.06
N VAL A 101 -10.95 7.83 0.80
CA VAL A 101 -9.63 8.38 0.46
C VAL A 101 -9.51 9.83 0.92
N GLU A 102 -10.51 10.69 0.67
CA GLU A 102 -10.55 12.07 1.16
C GLU A 102 -10.28 12.14 2.67
N ARG A 103 -10.97 11.27 3.44
CA ARG A 103 -10.82 11.22 4.90
C ARG A 103 -9.46 10.68 5.31
N ALA A 104 -8.92 9.66 4.64
CA ALA A 104 -7.60 9.13 4.94
C ALA A 104 -6.51 10.20 4.73
N VAL A 105 -6.54 10.93 3.62
CA VAL A 105 -5.62 12.06 3.36
C VAL A 105 -5.76 13.14 4.42
N LYS A 106 -7.00 13.58 4.72
CA LYS A 106 -7.25 14.63 5.73
C LYS A 106 -6.79 14.26 7.14
N ASN A 107 -6.67 12.97 7.46
CA ASN A 107 -6.17 12.51 8.76
C ASN A 107 -4.65 12.22 8.76
N GLY A 108 -3.97 12.35 7.61
CA GLY A 108 -2.51 12.28 7.53
C GLY A 108 -1.92 11.16 6.68
N MET A 109 -2.72 10.46 5.87
CA MET A 109 -2.19 9.45 4.95
C MET A 109 -1.53 10.12 3.74
N ASP A 110 -0.28 9.73 3.43
CA ASP A 110 0.51 10.34 2.36
C ASP A 110 0.65 9.42 1.14
N VAL A 111 0.77 8.10 1.34
CA VAL A 111 0.99 7.10 0.29
C VAL A 111 -0.07 6.00 0.34
N PHE A 112 -0.73 5.76 -0.79
CA PHE A 112 -1.74 4.72 -0.93
C PHE A 112 -1.24 3.64 -1.87
N ARG A 113 -0.89 2.47 -1.32
CA ARG A 113 -0.69 1.25 -2.10
C ARG A 113 -2.05 0.64 -2.41
N VAL A 114 -2.54 0.86 -3.62
CA VAL A 114 -3.82 0.35 -4.09
C VAL A 114 -3.59 -0.94 -4.86
N PHE A 115 -4.27 -2.02 -4.46
CA PHE A 115 -4.20 -3.32 -5.12
C PHE A 115 -5.59 -3.91 -5.36
N ASP A 116 -5.67 -4.83 -6.31
CA ASP A 116 -6.80 -5.73 -6.51
C ASP A 116 -6.29 -7.18 -6.46
N ALA A 117 -7.08 -8.08 -5.86
CA ALA A 117 -6.66 -9.47 -5.67
C ALA A 117 -6.63 -10.28 -6.98
N MET A 118 -7.37 -9.85 -7.99
CA MET A 118 -7.43 -10.47 -9.32
C MET A 118 -6.54 -9.74 -10.33
N ASN A 119 -5.80 -8.71 -9.90
CA ASN A 119 -5.05 -7.81 -10.77
C ASN A 119 -5.92 -7.14 -11.85
N ASP A 120 -7.18 -6.83 -11.55
CA ASP A 120 -8.05 -6.08 -12.47
C ASP A 120 -7.89 -4.56 -12.25
N PRO A 121 -7.29 -3.81 -13.20
CA PRO A 121 -7.06 -2.37 -13.03
C PRO A 121 -8.34 -1.55 -12.88
N ARG A 122 -9.47 -2.07 -13.38
CA ARG A 122 -10.77 -1.40 -13.27
C ARG A 122 -11.18 -1.25 -11.81
N ASN A 123 -10.85 -2.24 -10.97
CA ASN A 123 -11.14 -2.22 -9.53
C ASN A 123 -10.20 -1.30 -8.75
N MET A 124 -9.07 -0.88 -9.33
CA MET A 124 -8.12 0.04 -8.70
C MET A 124 -8.36 1.49 -9.12
N LYS A 125 -8.95 1.71 -10.30
CA LYS A 125 -9.07 3.01 -10.96
C LYS A 125 -9.71 4.09 -10.08
N ALA A 126 -10.89 3.85 -9.50
CA ALA A 126 -11.60 4.86 -8.70
C ALA A 126 -10.77 5.30 -7.48
N ALA A 127 -10.17 4.34 -6.77
CA ALA A 127 -9.29 4.63 -5.63
C ALA A 127 -8.03 5.39 -6.05
N LEU A 128 -7.34 4.97 -7.10
CA LEU A 128 -6.14 5.65 -7.62
C LEU A 128 -6.45 7.10 -8.05
N GLN A 129 -7.57 7.31 -8.74
CA GLN A 129 -8.01 8.64 -9.14
C GLN A 129 -8.35 9.52 -7.93
N ALA A 130 -9.07 8.99 -6.94
CA ALA A 130 -9.38 9.70 -5.71
C ALA A 130 -8.10 10.12 -4.96
N VAL A 131 -7.11 9.23 -4.84
CA VAL A 131 -5.83 9.51 -4.17
C VAL A 131 -5.13 10.71 -4.81
N ARG A 132 -5.02 10.70 -6.14
CA ARG A 132 -4.40 11.79 -6.89
C ARG A 132 -5.18 13.09 -6.80
N SER A 133 -6.52 13.02 -6.86
CA SER A 133 -7.38 14.21 -6.75
C SER A 133 -7.24 14.93 -5.40
N HIS A 134 -6.84 14.20 -4.36
CA HIS A 134 -6.56 14.73 -3.03
C HIS A 134 -5.07 15.00 -2.77
N GLY A 135 -4.21 14.92 -3.79
CA GLY A 135 -2.81 15.30 -3.73
C GLY A 135 -1.90 14.32 -2.98
N ALA A 136 -2.34 13.09 -2.75
CA ALA A 136 -1.53 12.04 -2.14
C ALA A 136 -0.86 11.16 -3.21
N HIS A 137 0.13 10.36 -2.80
CA HIS A 137 0.88 9.47 -3.69
C HIS A 137 0.07 8.22 -4.00
N ALA A 138 -0.29 8.02 -5.27
CA ALA A 138 -0.98 6.83 -5.76
C ALA A 138 0.02 5.77 -6.24
N GLN A 139 0.10 4.65 -5.53
CA GLN A 139 0.93 3.50 -5.90
C GLN A 139 0.03 2.35 -6.38
N GLY A 140 0.02 2.09 -7.69
CA GLY A 140 -0.65 0.91 -8.26
C GLY A 140 0.13 -0.36 -7.94
N THR A 141 -0.54 -1.52 -7.85
CA THR A 141 0.09 -2.75 -7.38
C THR A 141 -0.12 -3.92 -8.34
N LEU A 142 0.96 -4.64 -8.62
CA LEU A 142 0.98 -5.96 -9.23
C LEU A 142 0.99 -7.01 -8.10
N SER A 143 -0.13 -7.67 -7.86
CA SER A 143 -0.22 -8.78 -6.91
C SER A 143 0.41 -10.03 -7.55
N TYR A 144 1.70 -10.27 -7.28
CA TYR A 144 2.49 -11.29 -7.96
C TYR A 144 1.96 -12.71 -7.71
N THR A 145 2.04 -13.54 -8.75
CA THR A 145 1.70 -14.97 -8.69
C THR A 145 2.37 -15.74 -9.82
N THR A 146 2.32 -17.07 -9.77
CA THR A 146 2.82 -17.97 -10.82
C THR A 146 1.70 -18.91 -11.29
N SER A 147 1.46 -18.94 -12.59
CA SER A 147 0.48 -19.85 -13.21
C SER A 147 0.70 -19.91 -14.73
N PRO A 148 0.10 -20.86 -15.47
CA PRO A 148 0.14 -20.87 -16.93
C PRO A 148 -0.38 -19.59 -17.61
N ALA A 149 -1.25 -18.83 -16.95
CA ALA A 149 -1.80 -17.58 -17.46
C ALA A 149 -0.93 -16.33 -17.14
N HIS A 150 0.08 -16.47 -16.27
CA HIS A 150 0.91 -15.35 -15.81
C HIS A 150 2.30 -15.46 -16.45
N THR A 151 2.58 -14.59 -17.40
CA THR A 151 3.84 -14.48 -18.13
C THR A 151 4.48 -13.11 -17.90
N LEU A 152 5.75 -12.96 -18.31
CA LEU A 152 6.40 -11.64 -18.32
C LEU A 152 5.56 -10.60 -19.08
N GLN A 153 5.06 -10.95 -20.28
CA GLN A 153 4.27 -10.00 -21.08
C GLN A 153 2.99 -9.56 -20.36
N THR A 154 2.27 -10.47 -19.70
CA THR A 154 1.05 -10.09 -18.94
C THR A 154 1.34 -9.14 -17.78
N TRP A 155 2.50 -9.24 -17.13
CA TRP A 155 2.90 -8.28 -16.09
C TRP A 155 3.25 -6.91 -16.67
N LEU A 156 3.82 -6.87 -17.87
CA LEU A 156 4.17 -5.63 -18.57
C LEU A 156 2.92 -4.92 -19.09
N ASP A 157 1.96 -5.66 -19.65
CA ASP A 157 0.66 -5.13 -20.06
C ASP A 157 -0.12 -4.55 -18.87
N LEU A 158 -0.08 -5.24 -17.73
CA LEU A 158 -0.70 -4.75 -16.49
C LEU A 158 0.01 -3.49 -15.95
N THR A 159 1.34 -3.44 -16.07
CA THR A 159 2.13 -2.26 -15.70
C THR A 159 1.71 -1.06 -16.55
N GLU A 160 1.60 -1.23 -17.87
CA GLU A 160 1.15 -0.18 -18.80
C GLU A 160 -0.26 0.31 -18.46
N GLN A 161 -1.21 -0.60 -18.25
CA GLN A 161 -2.59 -0.25 -17.86
C GLN A 161 -2.66 0.55 -16.55
N LEU A 162 -1.82 0.22 -15.56
CA LEU A 162 -1.73 1.00 -14.33
C LEU A 162 -1.13 2.39 -14.58
N LEU A 163 -0.09 2.50 -15.41
CA LEU A 163 0.50 3.79 -15.79
C LEU A 163 -0.49 4.70 -16.51
N GLU A 164 -1.38 4.16 -17.34
CA GLU A 164 -2.45 4.91 -18.01
C GLU A 164 -3.46 5.54 -17.02
N THR A 165 -3.61 4.98 -15.82
CA THR A 165 -4.41 5.62 -14.74
C THR A 165 -3.69 6.81 -14.09
N GLY A 166 -2.41 6.98 -14.40
CA GLY A 166 -1.53 8.05 -13.95
C GLY A 166 -0.98 7.84 -12.55
N VAL A 167 -0.72 6.59 -12.14
CA VAL A 167 -0.06 6.30 -10.85
C VAL A 167 1.31 6.97 -10.74
N ASP A 168 1.69 7.32 -9.51
CA ASP A 168 2.99 7.94 -9.21
C ASP A 168 4.10 6.90 -9.01
N SER A 169 3.74 5.65 -8.66
CA SER A 169 4.66 4.51 -8.65
C SER A 169 3.94 3.17 -8.80
N ILE A 170 4.71 2.10 -9.04
CA ILE A 170 4.21 0.72 -9.13
C ILE A 170 4.84 -0.12 -8.02
N ALA A 171 4.02 -0.87 -7.29
CA ALA A 171 4.44 -1.90 -6.36
C ALA A 171 4.35 -3.29 -7.01
N ILE A 172 5.38 -4.11 -6.85
CA ILE A 172 5.31 -5.56 -7.04
C ILE A 172 5.13 -6.16 -5.65
N LYS A 173 3.99 -6.81 -5.41
CA LYS A 173 3.63 -7.40 -4.13
C LYS A 173 3.60 -8.92 -4.24
N ASP A 174 4.60 -9.58 -3.70
CA ASP A 174 4.61 -11.02 -3.45
C ASP A 174 4.14 -11.28 -2.02
N MET A 175 2.86 -11.59 -1.86
CA MET A 175 2.29 -11.85 -0.53
C MET A 175 2.59 -13.25 0.00
N SER A 176 3.08 -14.15 -0.84
CA SER A 176 3.22 -15.58 -0.53
C SER A 176 4.69 -16.02 -0.41
N GLY A 177 5.65 -15.13 -0.69
CA GLY A 177 7.07 -15.45 -0.68
C GLY A 177 7.51 -16.40 -1.82
N ILE A 178 6.85 -16.31 -2.99
CA ILE A 178 7.07 -17.20 -4.14
C ILE A 178 7.86 -16.56 -5.29
N LEU A 179 8.15 -15.26 -5.22
CA LEU A 179 8.94 -14.56 -6.22
C LEU A 179 10.42 -14.93 -6.09
N THR A 180 10.91 -15.78 -6.99
CA THR A 180 12.32 -16.18 -6.98
C THR A 180 13.24 -15.01 -7.38
N PRO A 181 14.51 -14.99 -6.94
CA PRO A 181 15.44 -13.92 -7.29
C PRO A 181 15.61 -13.68 -8.80
N MET A 182 15.62 -14.76 -9.60
CA MET A 182 15.74 -14.64 -11.06
C MET A 182 14.48 -14.07 -11.70
N ALA A 183 13.30 -14.50 -11.24
CA ALA A 183 12.03 -13.93 -11.71
C ALA A 183 11.89 -12.45 -11.32
N ALA A 184 12.34 -12.07 -10.11
CA ALA A 184 12.38 -10.67 -9.69
C ALA A 184 13.32 -9.85 -10.58
N TYR A 185 14.53 -10.35 -10.85
CA TYR A 185 15.51 -9.67 -11.70
C TYR A 185 14.97 -9.44 -13.10
N GLU A 186 14.39 -10.47 -13.72
CA GLU A 186 13.80 -10.39 -15.07
C GLU A 186 12.66 -9.37 -15.11
N LEU A 187 11.68 -9.52 -14.21
CA LEU A 187 10.49 -8.64 -14.17
C LEU A 187 10.87 -7.17 -13.94
N VAL A 188 11.70 -6.90 -12.92
CA VAL A 188 12.13 -5.54 -12.59
C VAL A 188 12.94 -4.94 -13.73
N SER A 189 13.85 -5.71 -14.33
CA SER A 189 14.69 -5.24 -15.44
C SER A 189 13.86 -4.88 -16.66
N GLU A 190 12.88 -5.70 -17.03
CA GLU A 190 12.02 -5.46 -18.20
C GLU A 190 11.06 -4.29 -17.99
N ILE A 191 10.49 -4.13 -16.80
CA ILE A 191 9.69 -2.94 -16.49
C ILE A 191 10.55 -1.67 -16.59
N LYS A 192 11.75 -1.67 -15.98
CA LYS A 192 12.65 -0.50 -15.98
C LYS A 192 13.20 -0.14 -17.37
N LYS A 193 13.29 -1.10 -18.30
CA LYS A 193 13.67 -0.84 -19.70
C LYS A 193 12.56 -0.14 -20.49
N ARG A 194 11.29 -0.52 -20.23
CA ARG A 194 10.14 -0.08 -21.02
C ARG A 194 9.45 1.17 -20.47
N PHE A 195 9.49 1.35 -19.15
CA PHE A 195 8.71 2.38 -18.47
C PHE A 195 9.56 3.22 -17.52
N GLU A 196 9.42 4.54 -17.62
CA GLU A 196 10.02 5.49 -16.68
C GLU A 196 9.13 5.60 -15.42
N VAL A 197 9.19 4.58 -14.57
CA VAL A 197 8.42 4.52 -13.32
C VAL A 197 9.29 4.18 -12.12
N ARG A 198 8.91 4.71 -10.95
CA ARG A 198 9.46 4.25 -9.66
C ARG A 198 8.85 2.90 -9.31
N LEU A 199 9.70 1.90 -9.10
CA LEU A 199 9.28 0.58 -8.63
C LEU A 199 9.50 0.43 -7.13
N HIS A 200 8.56 -0.24 -6.48
CA HIS A 200 8.62 -0.66 -5.09
C HIS A 200 8.45 -2.18 -5.04
N LEU A 201 9.37 -2.91 -4.43
CA LEU A 201 9.23 -4.35 -4.22
C LEU A 201 8.81 -4.64 -2.77
N HIS A 202 7.80 -5.49 -2.60
CA HIS A 202 7.39 -6.03 -1.31
C HIS A 202 7.30 -7.55 -1.42
N CYS A 203 8.13 -8.24 -0.62
CA CYS A 203 8.24 -9.70 -0.51
C CYS A 203 8.31 -10.08 0.96
#